data_AF-A0A818GLU4-F1
#
_entry.id   AF-A0A818GLU4-F1
#
_cell.length_a   1.000
_cell.length_b   1.000
_cell.length_c   1.000
_cell.angle_alpha   90.00
_cell.angle_beta   90.00
_cell.angle_gamma   90.00
#
_symmetry.space_group_name_H-M   'P 1'
#
loop_
_entity.id
_entity.type
_entity.pdbx_description
1 polymer ?
#
loop_
_entity_poly.entity_id
_entity_poly.type
_entity_poly.pdbx_seq_one_letter_code
_entity_poly.pdbx_strand_id
1 'polypeptide(L)'
;MESWLNECRADGGGDAPEAVADALHEVLNLSWRPEATRICILISDAPPHGLDPTGDSFPNGCPAGYDPLRLARDMGEHRITLYAVGVEPPIVRYRDFFMTIAYITGGQYVPMVNAQLLAKVIIGGVREEITLERLMQNADADIVREVQRAEEEGLDDRETATRINHYFASRKTRTKHMRNKAGATSKTAEECYSKCADMSEIASKFKTVEIEEEEKTREDMNYELDEDDMSLEQAKRIVQKAKSRK
;
A
#
# COMPACT_ATOMS: atom_id res chain seq x y z
N MET A 1 -18.57 12.62 -13.93
CA MET A 1 -17.31 12.37 -13.19
C MET A 1 -16.33 13.50 -13.45
N GLU A 2 -15.92 13.75 -14.70
CA GLU A 2 -15.01 14.87 -15.02
C GLU A 2 -15.53 16.24 -14.55
N SER A 3 -16.80 16.57 -14.81
CA SER A 3 -17.41 17.83 -14.36
C SER A 3 -17.36 18.00 -12.85
N TRP A 4 -17.69 16.94 -12.10
CA TRP A 4 -17.65 16.95 -10.64
C TRP A 4 -16.22 17.11 -10.11
N LEU A 5 -15.24 16.42 -10.71
CA LEU A 5 -13.82 16.58 -10.34
C LEU A 5 -13.32 18.00 -10.59
N ASN A 6 -13.76 18.64 -11.67
CA ASN A 6 -13.40 20.04 -11.98
C ASN A 6 -14.06 21.05 -11.02
N GLU A 7 -15.13 20.66 -10.32
CA GLU A 7 -15.81 21.48 -9.32
C GLU A 7 -15.18 21.32 -7.92
N CYS A 8 -14.49 20.21 -7.66
CA CYS A 8 -13.75 20.01 -6.42
C CYS A 8 -12.65 21.08 -6.26
N ARG A 9 -12.62 21.71 -5.09
CA ARG A 9 -11.56 22.65 -4.70
C ARG A 9 -10.93 22.13 -3.42
N ALA A 10 -9.61 22.21 -3.35
CA ALA A 10 -8.93 22.11 -2.06
C ALA A 10 -9.40 23.29 -1.21
N ASP A 11 -9.93 23.00 -0.03
CA ASP A 11 -10.39 23.98 0.95
C ASP A 11 -10.13 23.42 2.35
N GLY A 12 -9.69 24.27 3.28
CA GLY A 12 -9.15 23.85 4.56
C GLY A 12 -7.67 23.42 4.54
N GLY A 13 -7.20 22.88 5.66
CA GLY A 13 -5.79 22.58 5.92
C GLY A 13 -4.99 23.80 6.41
N GLY A 14 -4.06 23.60 7.33
CA GLY A 14 -3.22 24.67 7.91
C GLY A 14 -2.35 24.22 9.08
N ASP A 15 -2.71 23.10 9.66
CA ASP A 15 -1.99 22.23 10.57
C ASP A 15 -1.48 21.01 9.80
N ALA A 16 -0.34 20.45 10.22
CA ALA A 16 0.09 19.16 9.71
C ALA A 16 -0.65 18.04 10.47
N PRO A 17 -0.29 16.78 10.19
CA PRO A 17 -1.25 15.69 9.94
C PRO A 17 -2.68 15.97 9.40
N GLU A 18 -3.27 14.98 8.71
CA GLU A 18 -4.58 15.04 8.04
C GLU A 18 -5.50 13.85 8.43
N ALA A 19 -6.79 13.97 8.09
CA ALA A 19 -7.85 13.00 8.39
C ALA A 19 -7.83 11.72 7.49
N VAL A 20 -6.65 11.10 7.35
CA VAL A 20 -6.47 9.87 6.56
C VAL A 20 -7.31 8.71 7.12
N ALA A 21 -7.44 8.60 8.44
CA ALA A 21 -8.20 7.53 9.09
C ALA A 21 -9.69 7.59 8.71
N ASP A 22 -10.29 8.78 8.73
CA ASP A 22 -11.67 9.02 8.32
C ASP A 22 -11.90 8.63 6.86
N ALA A 23 -10.96 9.00 5.97
CA ALA A 23 -11.04 8.63 4.56
C ALA A 23 -11.00 7.10 4.36
N LEU A 24 -10.10 6.38 5.07
CA LEU A 24 -10.03 4.91 4.98
C LEU A 24 -11.28 4.23 5.56
N HIS A 25 -11.87 4.80 6.61
CA HIS A 25 -13.14 4.32 7.16
C HIS A 25 -14.27 4.46 6.13
N GLU A 26 -14.41 5.61 5.46
CA GLU A 26 -15.42 5.80 4.42
C GLU A 26 -15.23 4.84 3.24
N VAL A 27 -13.99 4.52 2.87
CA VAL A 27 -13.68 3.56 1.80
C VAL A 27 -14.26 2.17 2.09
N LEU A 28 -14.24 1.72 3.35
CA LEU A 28 -14.85 0.45 3.77
C LEU A 28 -16.38 0.46 3.64
N ASN A 29 -17.00 1.62 3.77
CA ASN A 29 -18.46 1.81 3.70
C ASN A 29 -18.99 2.04 2.27
N LEU A 30 -18.11 2.16 1.26
CA LEU A 30 -18.53 2.30 -0.13
C LEU A 30 -19.25 1.04 -0.65
N SER A 31 -20.16 1.22 -1.60
CA SER A 31 -20.88 0.13 -2.25
C SER A 31 -20.02 -0.62 -3.28
N TRP A 32 -19.12 -1.48 -2.80
CA TRP A 32 -18.29 -2.33 -3.64
C TRP A 32 -19.10 -3.47 -4.27
N ARG A 33 -18.85 -3.76 -5.55
CA ARG A 33 -19.43 -4.95 -6.19
C ARG A 33 -18.80 -6.22 -5.59
N PRO A 34 -19.58 -7.27 -5.28
CA PRO A 34 -19.07 -8.48 -4.61
C PRO A 34 -17.86 -9.09 -5.30
N GLU A 35 -17.93 -9.31 -6.61
CA GLU A 35 -16.89 -10.01 -7.39
C GLU A 35 -15.90 -9.06 -8.11
N ALA A 36 -15.88 -7.77 -7.76
CA ALA A 36 -14.94 -6.85 -8.39
C ALA A 36 -13.54 -6.94 -7.74
N THR A 37 -12.50 -6.75 -8.56
CA THR A 37 -11.19 -6.31 -8.05
C THR A 37 -11.36 -4.91 -7.45
N ARG A 38 -11.12 -4.78 -6.14
CA ARG A 38 -11.31 -3.53 -5.39
C ARG A 38 -9.96 -2.87 -5.16
N ILE A 39 -9.82 -1.64 -5.67
CA ILE A 39 -8.57 -0.89 -5.61
C ILE A 39 -8.90 0.48 -5.05
N CYS A 40 -8.22 0.86 -3.98
CA CYS A 40 -8.24 2.19 -3.41
C CYS A 40 -6.93 2.89 -3.80
N ILE A 41 -7.02 4.13 -4.30
CA ILE A 41 -5.85 4.95 -4.65
C ILE A 41 -5.89 6.14 -3.70
N LEU A 42 -5.03 6.11 -2.68
CA LEU A 42 -4.90 7.17 -1.68
C LEU A 42 -3.80 8.12 -2.15
N ILE A 43 -4.15 9.36 -2.43
CA ILE A 43 -3.19 10.41 -2.78
C ILE A 43 -3.06 11.32 -1.55
N SER A 44 -1.86 11.45 -1.00
CA SER A 44 -1.62 12.29 0.19
C SER A 44 -0.29 13.03 0.07
N ASP A 45 -0.21 14.23 0.65
CA ASP A 45 1.02 14.99 0.89
C ASP A 45 1.35 15.11 2.39
N ALA A 46 0.46 14.66 3.28
CA ALA A 46 0.60 14.73 4.73
C ALA A 46 0.30 13.38 5.43
N PRO A 47 0.80 13.16 6.65
CA PRO A 47 0.56 11.94 7.43
C PRO A 47 -0.84 11.90 8.06
N PRO A 48 -1.30 10.74 8.58
CA PRO A 48 -2.49 10.70 9.43
C PRO A 48 -2.27 11.44 10.76
N HIS A 49 -3.35 11.97 11.34
CA HIS A 49 -3.36 12.38 12.75
C HIS A 49 -2.84 11.28 13.69
N GLY A 50 -2.09 11.67 14.72
CA GLY A 50 -1.51 10.78 15.71
C GLY A 50 -0.20 10.09 15.32
N LEU A 51 0.39 10.40 14.14
CA LEU A 51 1.72 9.90 13.77
C LEU A 51 2.86 10.82 14.22
N ASP A 52 2.77 12.10 13.87
CA ASP A 52 3.75 13.13 14.23
C ASP A 52 3.02 14.25 14.96
N PRO A 53 3.30 14.50 16.26
CA PRO A 53 2.64 15.56 17.02
C PRO A 53 3.01 16.97 16.53
N THR A 54 4.01 17.11 15.66
CA THR A 54 4.48 18.41 15.17
C THR A 54 3.43 19.08 14.31
N GLY A 55 2.78 20.11 14.85
CA GLY A 55 1.73 20.83 14.15
C GLY A 55 0.43 20.04 14.00
N ASP A 56 0.23 18.97 14.79
CA ASP A 56 -0.98 18.14 14.77
C ASP A 56 -2.02 18.67 15.77
N SER A 57 -3.20 19.05 15.29
CA SER A 57 -4.33 19.41 16.17
C SER A 57 -4.98 18.21 16.85
N PHE A 58 -4.70 16.99 16.37
CA PHE A 58 -5.25 15.73 16.86
C PHE A 58 -4.14 14.70 17.16
N PRO A 59 -3.22 15.01 18.09
CA PRO A 59 -2.03 14.18 18.35
C PRO A 59 -2.35 12.80 18.96
N ASN A 60 -3.60 12.58 19.41
CA ASN A 60 -4.06 11.28 19.90
C ASN A 60 -4.78 10.46 18.81
N GLY A 61 -4.68 10.88 17.54
CA GLY A 61 -5.36 10.25 16.40
C GLY A 61 -6.73 10.83 16.10
N CYS A 62 -7.45 10.17 15.19
CA CYS A 62 -8.79 10.58 14.75
C CYS A 62 -9.78 10.72 15.93
N PRO A 63 -10.47 11.86 16.09
CA PRO A 63 -11.47 12.06 17.16
C PRO A 63 -12.62 11.07 17.17
N ALA A 64 -12.95 10.48 16.02
CA ALA A 64 -13.96 9.43 15.91
C ALA A 64 -13.47 8.05 16.38
N GLY A 65 -12.19 7.90 16.73
CA GLY A 65 -11.59 6.65 17.20
C GLY A 65 -11.14 5.70 16.09
N TYR A 66 -11.10 6.16 14.84
CA TYR A 66 -10.61 5.38 13.71
C TYR A 66 -9.09 5.28 13.73
N ASP A 67 -8.58 4.06 13.54
CA ASP A 67 -7.14 3.79 13.47
C ASP A 67 -6.77 3.36 12.05
N PRO A 68 -5.95 4.13 11.30
CA PRO A 68 -5.66 3.85 9.90
C PRO A 68 -4.86 2.56 9.69
N LEU A 69 -4.10 2.10 10.70
CA LEU A 69 -3.39 0.82 10.60
C LEU A 69 -4.35 -0.36 10.72
N ARG A 70 -5.33 -0.28 11.63
CA ARG A 70 -6.41 -1.28 11.76
C ARG A 70 -7.31 -1.27 10.53
N LEU A 71 -7.70 -0.09 10.05
CA LEU A 71 -8.50 0.05 8.83
C LEU A 71 -7.78 -0.54 7.61
N ALA A 72 -6.46 -0.42 7.50
CA ALA A 72 -5.71 -1.06 6.43
C ALA A 72 -5.80 -2.60 6.48
N ARG A 73 -5.86 -3.19 7.68
CA ARG A 73 -6.11 -4.65 7.84
C ARG A 73 -7.52 -5.01 7.43
N ASP A 74 -8.51 -4.24 7.91
CA ASP A 74 -9.92 -4.42 7.55
C ASP A 74 -10.09 -4.33 6.02
N MET A 75 -9.41 -3.38 5.36
CA MET A 75 -9.39 -3.26 3.91
C MET A 75 -8.83 -4.51 3.24
N GLY A 76 -7.73 -5.07 3.75
CA GLY A 76 -7.16 -6.34 3.27
C GLY A 76 -8.16 -7.50 3.36
N GLU A 77 -8.81 -7.65 4.52
CA GLU A 77 -9.86 -8.65 4.77
C GLU A 77 -11.05 -8.49 3.80
N HIS A 78 -11.42 -7.25 3.50
CA HIS A 78 -12.45 -6.91 2.53
C HIS A 78 -11.95 -6.92 1.07
N ARG A 79 -10.75 -7.46 0.79
CA ARG A 79 -10.13 -7.57 -0.54
C ARG A 79 -9.96 -6.21 -1.24
N ILE A 80 -9.80 -5.13 -0.48
CA ILE A 80 -9.52 -3.78 -0.99
C ILE A 80 -8.02 -3.57 -0.95
N THR A 81 -7.42 -3.43 -2.13
CA THR A 81 -5.97 -3.20 -2.25
C THR A 81 -5.66 -1.71 -2.29
N LEU A 82 -4.74 -1.24 -1.45
CA LEU A 82 -4.40 0.16 -1.32
C LEU A 82 -3.13 0.51 -2.10
N TYR A 83 -3.27 1.40 -3.08
CA TYR A 83 -2.16 2.08 -3.74
C TYR A 83 -1.99 3.46 -3.10
N ALA A 84 -0.95 3.63 -2.29
CA ALA A 84 -0.67 4.87 -1.59
C ALA A 84 0.27 5.75 -2.45
N VAL A 85 -0.29 6.75 -3.11
CA VAL A 85 0.44 7.74 -3.90
C VAL A 85 0.89 8.88 -2.99
N GLY A 86 2.19 8.93 -2.69
CA GLY A 86 2.74 9.98 -1.84
C GLY A 86 3.28 11.16 -2.64
N VAL A 87 2.77 12.36 -2.39
CA VAL A 87 3.25 13.59 -3.01
C VAL A 87 4.51 14.09 -2.31
N GLU A 88 5.59 14.20 -3.08
CA GLU A 88 6.92 14.54 -2.58
C GLU A 88 7.35 15.94 -3.03
N PRO A 89 8.15 16.67 -2.21
CA PRO A 89 8.82 16.22 -0.97
C PRO A 89 8.02 16.14 0.35
N PRO A 90 6.82 16.73 0.55
CA PRO A 90 6.19 16.81 1.87
C PRO A 90 6.02 15.48 2.61
N ILE A 91 5.69 14.41 1.88
CA ILE A 91 5.41 13.11 2.48
C ILE A 91 6.64 12.24 2.76
N VAL A 92 7.84 12.66 2.34
CA VAL A 92 9.04 11.80 2.35
C VAL A 92 9.31 11.23 3.75
N ARG A 93 9.06 12.02 4.80
CA ARG A 93 9.19 11.64 6.21
C ARG A 93 8.23 10.56 6.68
N TYR A 94 7.10 10.45 6.00
CA TYR A 94 6.00 9.58 6.38
C TYR A 94 5.86 8.40 5.42
N ARG A 95 6.78 8.25 4.44
CA ARG A 95 6.81 7.15 3.46
C ARG A 95 6.62 5.80 4.11
N ASP A 96 7.33 5.52 5.20
CA ASP A 96 7.26 4.23 5.88
C ASP A 96 5.84 3.90 6.34
N PHE A 97 5.07 4.88 6.82
CA PHE A 97 3.67 4.68 7.19
C PHE A 97 2.80 4.33 5.96
N PHE A 98 2.92 5.07 4.87
CA PHE A 98 2.16 4.81 3.64
C PHE A 98 2.55 3.50 2.97
N MET A 99 3.84 3.15 3.01
CA MET A 99 4.35 1.84 2.62
C MET A 99 3.75 0.73 3.47
N THR A 100 3.59 0.92 4.78
CA THR A 100 2.97 -0.07 5.68
C THR A 100 1.53 -0.37 5.32
N ILE A 101 0.68 0.66 5.20
CA ILE A 101 -0.75 0.44 4.89
C ILE A 101 -0.94 -0.15 3.49
N ALA A 102 -0.09 0.24 2.53
CA ALA A 102 -0.07 -0.38 1.21
C ALA A 102 0.38 -1.85 1.29
N TYR A 103 1.44 -2.15 2.04
CA TYR A 103 1.97 -3.50 2.22
C TYR A 103 0.92 -4.44 2.84
N ILE A 104 0.24 -4.03 3.91
CA ILE A 104 -0.79 -4.82 4.61
C ILE A 104 -1.90 -5.27 3.65
N THR A 105 -2.32 -4.40 2.74
CA THR A 105 -3.37 -4.71 1.75
C THR A 105 -2.85 -5.45 0.52
N GLY A 106 -1.53 -5.69 0.43
CA GLY A 106 -0.87 -6.25 -0.75
C GLY A 106 -0.79 -5.30 -1.94
N GLY A 107 -0.90 -3.99 -1.69
CA GLY A 107 -0.75 -2.91 -2.67
C GLY A 107 0.67 -2.37 -2.75
N GLN A 108 0.80 -1.10 -3.13
CA GLN A 108 2.11 -0.46 -3.35
C GLN A 108 2.09 1.01 -2.93
N TYR A 109 3.19 1.47 -2.34
CA TYR A 109 3.47 2.90 -2.24
C TYR A 109 4.04 3.40 -3.56
N VAL A 110 3.53 4.51 -4.07
CA VAL A 110 4.00 5.13 -5.31
C VAL A 110 4.42 6.56 -5.02
N PRO A 111 5.72 6.86 -4.99
CA PRO A 111 6.12 8.25 -4.83
C PRO A 111 5.72 9.07 -6.04
N MET A 112 5.32 10.31 -5.85
CA MET A 112 4.83 11.19 -6.91
C MET A 112 5.43 12.59 -6.77
N VAL A 113 6.26 12.96 -7.74
CA VAL A 113 6.79 14.33 -7.87
C VAL A 113 6.06 15.12 -8.97
N ASN A 114 5.31 14.43 -9.83
CA ASN A 114 4.60 15.04 -10.94
C ASN A 114 3.24 14.39 -11.20
N ALA A 115 2.16 15.14 -10.97
CA ALA A 115 0.78 14.72 -11.21
C ALA A 115 0.49 14.23 -12.65
N GLN A 116 1.25 14.66 -13.67
CA GLN A 116 1.10 14.14 -15.03
C GLN A 116 1.40 12.64 -15.15
N LEU A 117 2.14 12.06 -14.19
CA LEU A 117 2.44 10.62 -14.15
C LEU A 117 1.34 9.81 -13.46
N LEU A 118 0.40 10.46 -12.77
CA LEU A 118 -0.68 9.79 -12.03
C LEU A 118 -1.53 8.88 -12.92
N ALA A 119 -1.87 9.32 -14.13
CA ALA A 119 -2.63 8.49 -15.07
C ALA A 119 -1.90 7.18 -15.42
N LYS A 120 -0.56 7.24 -15.58
CA LYS A 120 0.26 6.05 -15.84
C LYS A 120 0.28 5.13 -14.63
N VAL A 121 0.43 5.69 -13.43
CA VAL A 121 0.41 4.94 -12.16
C VAL A 121 -0.94 4.23 -11.97
N ILE A 122 -2.05 4.94 -12.17
CA ILE A 122 -3.39 4.36 -12.04
C ILE A 122 -3.57 3.20 -13.04
N ILE A 123 -3.25 3.42 -14.31
CA ILE A 123 -3.43 2.40 -15.36
C ILE A 123 -2.50 1.20 -15.13
N GLY A 124 -1.23 1.45 -14.79
CA GLY A 124 -0.23 0.43 -14.52
C GLY A 124 -0.61 -0.41 -13.30
N GLY A 125 -0.87 0.25 -12.18
CA GLY A 125 -1.28 -0.39 -10.92
C GLY A 125 -2.54 -1.23 -11.09
N VAL A 126 -3.59 -0.70 -11.74
CA VAL A 126 -4.83 -1.45 -11.99
C VAL A 126 -4.59 -2.68 -12.86
N ARG A 127 -3.76 -2.59 -13.91
CA ARG A 127 -3.47 -3.72 -14.81
C ARG A 127 -2.66 -4.81 -14.12
N GLU A 128 -1.68 -4.44 -13.32
CA GLU A 128 -0.94 -5.38 -12.47
C GLU A 128 -1.89 -6.05 -11.48
N GLU A 129 -2.72 -5.28 -10.79
CA GLU A 129 -3.64 -5.79 -9.78
C GLU A 129 -4.67 -6.78 -10.36
N ILE A 130 -5.28 -6.46 -11.51
CA ILE A 130 -6.16 -7.40 -12.23
C ILE A 130 -5.42 -8.71 -12.58
N THR A 131 -4.12 -8.62 -12.91
CA THR A 131 -3.32 -9.80 -13.23
C THR A 131 -3.06 -10.64 -11.98
N LEU A 132 -2.68 -10.01 -10.87
CA LEU A 132 -2.45 -10.69 -9.59
C LEU A 132 -3.74 -11.33 -9.05
N GLU A 133 -4.87 -10.64 -9.09
CA GLU A 133 -6.16 -11.20 -8.65
C GLU A 133 -6.56 -12.43 -9.47
N ARG A 134 -6.36 -12.41 -10.79
CA ARG A 134 -6.64 -13.58 -11.64
C ARG A 134 -5.74 -14.77 -11.32
N LEU A 135 -4.46 -14.50 -11.03
CA LEU A 135 -3.52 -15.54 -10.62
C LEU A 135 -3.93 -16.15 -9.28
N MET A 136 -4.30 -15.29 -8.33
CA MET A 136 -4.81 -15.74 -7.04
C MET A 136 -6.09 -16.55 -7.22
N GLN A 137 -7.09 -16.10 -7.98
CA GLN A 137 -8.33 -16.85 -8.22
C GLN A 137 -8.08 -18.24 -8.84
N ASN A 138 -7.12 -18.36 -9.76
CA ASN A 138 -6.84 -19.62 -10.45
C ASN A 138 -6.00 -20.60 -9.62
N ALA A 139 -5.14 -20.08 -8.73
CA ALA A 139 -4.20 -20.86 -7.93
C ALA A 139 -4.48 -20.77 -6.41
N ASP A 140 -5.66 -20.27 -6.02
CA ASP A 140 -5.96 -19.82 -4.65
C ASP A 140 -5.73 -20.93 -3.64
N ALA A 141 -6.27 -22.12 -3.93
CA ALA A 141 -6.15 -23.28 -3.04
C ALA A 141 -4.69 -23.70 -2.82
N ASP A 142 -3.83 -23.61 -3.84
CA ASP A 142 -2.42 -23.98 -3.73
C ASP A 142 -1.61 -22.89 -3.03
N ILE A 143 -1.85 -21.62 -3.36
CA ILE A 143 -1.20 -20.47 -2.70
C ILE A 143 -1.54 -20.44 -1.22
N VAL A 144 -2.82 -20.57 -0.86
CA VAL A 144 -3.29 -20.56 0.53
C VAL A 144 -2.66 -21.72 1.31
N ARG A 145 -2.58 -22.92 0.72
CA ARG A 145 -1.91 -24.07 1.34
C ARG A 145 -0.42 -23.82 1.55
N GLU A 146 0.29 -23.28 0.57
CA GLU A 146 1.72 -22.99 0.71
C GLU A 146 1.98 -21.89 1.75
N VAL A 147 1.14 -20.86 1.81
CA VAL A 147 1.22 -19.81 2.83
C VAL A 147 0.92 -20.37 4.22
N GLN A 148 -0.12 -21.19 4.37
CA GLN A 148 -0.43 -21.85 5.65
C GLN A 148 0.71 -22.76 6.11
N ARG A 149 1.26 -23.56 5.20
CA ARG A 149 2.40 -24.43 5.50
C ARG A 149 3.63 -23.62 5.93
N ALA A 150 3.90 -22.50 5.26
CA ALA A 150 5.01 -21.63 5.64
C ALA A 150 4.84 -21.03 7.04
N GLU A 151 3.60 -20.69 7.42
CA GLU A 151 3.29 -20.22 8.78
C GLU A 151 3.44 -21.32 9.83
N GLU A 152 3.00 -22.55 9.55
CA GLU A 152 3.19 -23.72 10.42
C GLU A 152 4.67 -24.04 10.63
N GLU A 153 5.50 -23.80 9.61
CA GLU A 153 6.96 -23.92 9.66
C GLU A 153 7.65 -22.71 10.33
N GLY A 154 6.90 -21.67 10.69
CA GLY A 154 7.40 -20.47 11.38
C GLY A 154 8.24 -19.53 10.50
N LEU A 155 8.05 -19.57 9.18
CA LEU A 155 8.78 -18.75 8.23
C LEU A 155 8.31 -17.30 8.23
N ASP A 156 9.21 -16.38 7.94
CA ASP A 156 8.85 -14.98 7.76
C ASP A 156 8.19 -14.72 6.39
N ASP A 157 7.69 -13.48 6.21
CA ASP A 157 6.98 -13.09 4.99
C ASP A 157 7.88 -13.12 3.75
N ARG A 158 9.17 -12.83 3.91
CA ARG A 158 10.15 -12.81 2.82
C ARG A 158 10.51 -14.23 2.37
N GLU A 159 10.68 -15.14 3.31
CA GLU A 159 10.89 -16.57 3.06
C GLU A 159 9.67 -17.19 2.40
N THR A 160 8.48 -16.87 2.90
CA THR A 160 7.20 -17.28 2.30
C THR A 160 7.07 -16.74 0.87
N ALA A 161 7.36 -15.46 0.65
CA ALA A 161 7.34 -14.86 -0.69
C ALA A 161 8.35 -15.51 -1.63
N THR A 162 9.52 -15.91 -1.14
CA THR A 162 10.53 -16.63 -1.92
C THR A 162 9.99 -17.98 -2.38
N ARG A 163 9.29 -18.71 -1.52
CA ARG A 163 8.64 -19.98 -1.88
C ARG A 163 7.54 -19.80 -2.93
N ILE A 164 6.67 -18.82 -2.74
CA ILE A 164 5.62 -18.47 -3.72
C ILE A 164 6.24 -18.06 -5.06
N ASN A 165 7.32 -17.29 -5.03
CA ASN A 165 8.04 -16.90 -6.24
C ASN A 165 8.59 -18.13 -6.99
N HIS A 166 9.22 -19.08 -6.30
CA HIS A 166 9.69 -20.34 -6.90
C HIS A 166 8.53 -21.20 -7.43
N TYR A 167 7.40 -21.24 -6.70
CA TYR A 167 6.19 -21.94 -7.13
C TYR A 167 5.70 -21.43 -8.50
N PHE A 168 5.66 -20.11 -8.69
CA PHE A 168 5.23 -19.49 -9.95
C PHE A 168 6.30 -19.58 -11.05
N ALA A 169 7.58 -19.45 -10.70
CA ALA A 169 8.70 -19.62 -11.63
C ALA A 169 8.74 -21.02 -12.25
N SER A 170 8.49 -22.07 -11.45
CA SER A 170 8.45 -23.46 -11.94
C SER A 170 7.35 -23.69 -13.00
N ARG A 171 6.30 -22.85 -12.98
CA ARG A 171 5.18 -22.86 -13.91
C ARG A 171 5.32 -21.88 -15.07
N LYS A 172 6.45 -21.15 -15.15
CA LYS A 172 6.71 -20.11 -16.18
C LYS A 172 5.59 -19.07 -16.22
N THR A 173 5.11 -18.67 -15.05
CA THR A 173 4.01 -17.73 -14.92
C THR A 173 4.49 -16.32 -15.21
N ARG A 174 3.98 -15.72 -16.28
CA ARG A 174 4.22 -14.33 -16.61
C ARG A 174 3.16 -13.44 -15.96
N THR A 175 3.60 -12.29 -15.48
CA THR A 175 2.76 -11.32 -14.78
C THR A 175 3.04 -9.94 -15.32
N LYS A 176 2.04 -9.05 -15.21
CA LYS A 176 2.23 -7.64 -15.52
C LYS A 176 2.72 -6.93 -14.28
N HIS A 177 3.77 -6.15 -14.41
CA HIS A 177 4.36 -5.41 -13.29
C HIS A 177 4.55 -3.95 -13.68
N MET A 178 4.04 -3.04 -12.85
CA MET A 178 4.33 -1.62 -12.98
C MET A 178 5.68 -1.34 -12.36
N ARG A 179 6.62 -0.81 -13.14
CA ARG A 179 7.90 -0.34 -12.60
C ARG A 179 7.65 0.69 -11.50
N ASN A 180 8.27 0.49 -10.34
CA ASN A 180 8.11 1.38 -9.20
C ASN A 180 9.28 1.21 -8.22
N LYS A 181 10.52 1.34 -8.72
CA LYS A 181 11.72 1.06 -7.94
C LYS A 181 11.84 1.96 -6.70
N ALA A 182 11.52 3.25 -6.85
CA ALA A 182 11.55 4.22 -5.77
C ALA A 182 10.42 4.05 -4.74
N GLY A 183 9.42 3.21 -5.05
CA GLY A 183 8.33 2.85 -4.14
C GLY A 183 8.46 1.46 -3.53
N ALA A 184 9.64 0.82 -3.63
CA ALA A 184 9.89 -0.46 -3.00
C ALA A 184 9.66 -0.39 -1.48
N THR A 185 8.99 -1.40 -0.93
CA THR A 185 8.65 -1.46 0.49
C THR A 185 9.90 -1.40 1.36
N SER A 186 9.95 -0.48 2.32
CA SER A 186 11.06 -0.37 3.24
C SER A 186 11.06 -1.49 4.28
N LYS A 187 12.23 -1.76 4.88
CA LYS A 187 12.33 -2.68 6.03
C LYS A 187 11.52 -2.19 7.23
N THR A 188 11.47 -0.88 7.47
CA THR A 188 10.62 -0.33 8.54
C THR A 188 9.16 -0.70 8.31
N ALA A 189 8.67 -0.54 7.08
CA ALA A 189 7.29 -0.87 6.75
C ALA A 189 7.02 -2.38 6.89
N GLU A 190 7.89 -3.23 6.33
CA GLU A 190 7.72 -4.69 6.26
C GLU A 190 7.97 -5.39 7.60
N GLU A 191 9.01 -5.00 8.34
CA GLU A 191 9.50 -5.76 9.50
C GLU A 191 9.11 -5.13 10.85
N CYS A 192 8.67 -3.85 10.87
CA CYS A 192 8.40 -3.09 12.10
C CYS A 192 6.95 -2.57 12.18
N TYR A 193 6.56 -1.63 11.31
CA TYR A 193 5.26 -0.97 11.39
C TYR A 193 4.09 -1.90 11.06
N SER A 194 4.24 -2.81 10.09
CA SER A 194 3.23 -3.84 9.77
C SER A 194 2.83 -4.72 10.97
N LYS A 195 3.79 -4.93 11.88
CA LYS A 195 3.63 -5.76 13.10
C LYS A 195 3.09 -5.00 14.30
N CYS A 196 2.96 -3.67 14.22
CA CYS A 196 2.41 -2.85 15.29
C CYS A 196 0.90 -3.09 15.44
N ALA A 197 0.35 -3.10 16.65
CA ALA A 197 -1.08 -3.33 16.84
C ALA A 197 -1.93 -2.18 16.29
N ASP A 198 -1.48 -0.94 16.45
CA ASP A 198 -2.20 0.29 16.09
C ASP A 198 -1.24 1.49 15.94
N MET A 199 -1.81 2.68 15.69
CA MET A 199 -1.05 3.91 15.53
C MET A 199 -0.28 4.33 16.77
N SER A 200 -0.74 4.00 17.98
CA SER A 200 -0.02 4.39 19.20
C SER A 200 1.34 3.70 19.28
N GLU A 201 1.42 2.45 18.85
CA GLU A 201 2.67 1.71 18.77
C GLU A 201 3.57 2.22 17.64
N ILE A 202 3.01 2.56 16.46
CA ILE A 202 3.78 3.19 15.38
C ILE A 202 4.36 4.53 15.85
N ALA A 203 3.54 5.39 16.44
CA ALA A 203 3.96 6.70 16.95
C ALA A 203 5.10 6.59 17.97
N SER A 204 5.06 5.58 18.84
CA SER A 204 6.16 5.33 19.81
C SER A 204 7.50 4.96 19.16
N LYS A 205 7.47 4.40 17.94
CA LYS A 205 8.64 3.97 17.16
C LYS A 205 9.02 4.97 16.08
N PHE A 206 8.14 5.92 15.77
CA PHE A 206 8.34 6.96 14.79
C PHE A 206 9.48 7.87 15.24
N LYS A 207 10.51 7.97 14.38
CA LYS A 207 11.67 8.82 14.64
C LYS A 207 11.65 9.99 13.69
N THR A 208 11.80 11.18 14.24
CA THR A 208 12.14 12.37 13.47
C THR A 208 13.59 12.25 13.01
N VAL A 209 13.81 11.83 11.77
CA VAL A 209 15.14 11.86 11.15
C VAL A 209 15.18 13.02 10.17
N GLU A 210 16.29 13.74 10.12
CA GLU A 210 16.57 14.67 9.02
C GLU A 210 16.68 13.85 7.73
N ILE A 211 15.84 14.16 6.76
CA ILE A 211 15.87 13.45 5.49
C ILE A 211 16.73 14.25 4.54
N GLU A 212 17.82 13.64 4.09
CA GLU A 212 18.53 14.15 2.93
C GLU A 212 17.59 14.02 1.72
N GLU A 213 17.25 15.15 1.10
CA GLU A 213 16.49 15.16 -0.14
C GLU A 213 17.34 14.51 -1.25
N GLU A 214 17.11 13.23 -1.52
CA GLU A 214 17.67 12.57 -2.70
C GLU A 214 16.92 13.03 -3.96
N GLU A 215 17.64 13.63 -4.90
CA GLU A 215 17.09 14.04 -6.19
C GLU A 215 16.68 12.81 -7.00
N LYS A 216 15.39 12.70 -7.35
CA LYS A 216 14.86 11.55 -8.09
C LYS A 216 15.26 11.58 -9.55
N THR A 217 15.79 10.46 -10.03
CA THR A 217 16.17 10.32 -11.44
C THR A 217 14.95 10.07 -12.32
N ARG A 218 15.13 10.17 -13.64
CA ARG A 218 14.09 9.77 -14.61
C ARG A 218 13.74 8.29 -14.51
N GLU A 219 14.68 7.42 -14.12
CA GLU A 219 14.42 6.00 -13.92
C GLU A 219 13.54 5.76 -12.69
N ASP A 220 13.71 6.56 -11.63
CA ASP A 220 12.90 6.49 -10.41
C ASP A 220 11.44 6.92 -10.63
N MET A 221 11.18 7.65 -11.72
CA MET A 221 9.85 8.09 -12.17
C MET A 221 9.31 7.25 -13.33
N ASN A 222 9.87 6.06 -13.58
CA ASN A 222 9.36 5.16 -14.61
C ASN A 222 8.27 4.25 -14.03
N TYR A 223 7.03 4.45 -14.48
CA TYR A 223 5.85 3.63 -14.16
C TYR A 223 5.32 2.84 -15.36
N GLU A 224 6.20 2.50 -16.30
CA GLU A 224 5.86 1.62 -17.41
C GLU A 224 5.42 0.25 -16.91
N LEU A 225 4.50 -0.35 -17.66
CA LEU A 225 3.99 -1.68 -17.39
C LEU A 225 4.75 -2.69 -18.25
N ASP A 226 5.51 -3.55 -17.60
CA ASP A 226 6.18 -4.67 -18.24
C ASP A 226 5.38 -5.96 -18.08
N GLU A 227 5.75 -6.98 -18.84
CA GLU A 227 5.25 -8.34 -18.67
C GLU A 227 6.44 -9.30 -18.61
N ASP A 228 6.73 -9.82 -17.43
CA ASP A 228 7.90 -10.65 -17.16
C ASP A 228 7.53 -11.76 -16.15
N ASP A 229 8.51 -12.60 -15.79
CA ASP A 229 8.35 -13.55 -14.69
C ASP A 229 7.98 -12.82 -13.40
N MET A 230 7.22 -13.48 -12.53
CA MET A 230 6.81 -12.91 -11.25
C MET A 230 8.03 -12.43 -10.44
N SER A 231 8.00 -11.18 -10.00
CA SER A 231 9.03 -10.63 -9.11
C SER A 231 8.84 -11.08 -7.66
N LEU A 232 9.90 -10.97 -6.84
CA LEU A 232 9.80 -11.22 -5.41
C LEU A 232 8.81 -10.25 -4.73
N GLU A 233 8.76 -8.99 -5.18
CA GLU A 233 7.84 -7.99 -4.64
C GLU A 233 6.37 -8.34 -4.96
N GLN A 234 6.08 -8.87 -6.14
CA GLN A 234 4.74 -9.39 -6.45
C GLN A 234 4.39 -10.62 -5.62
N ALA A 235 5.35 -11.51 -5.39
CA ALA A 235 5.14 -12.66 -4.52
C ALA A 235 4.84 -12.23 -3.08
N LYS A 236 5.52 -11.21 -2.54
CA LYS A 236 5.20 -10.61 -1.24
C LYS A 236 3.77 -10.08 -1.18
N ARG A 237 3.32 -9.38 -2.24
CA ARG A 237 1.94 -8.90 -2.34
C ARG A 237 0.92 -10.03 -2.32
N ILE A 238 1.20 -11.13 -3.03
CA ILE A 238 0.35 -12.33 -2.99
C ILE A 238 0.29 -12.93 -1.59
N VAL A 239 1.42 -12.99 -0.88
CA VAL A 239 1.46 -13.46 0.53
C VAL A 239 0.57 -12.59 1.41
N GLN A 240 0.69 -11.26 1.35
CA GLN A 240 -0.14 -10.36 2.17
C GLN A 240 -1.64 -10.49 1.86
N LYS A 241 -2.00 -10.62 0.58
CA LYS A 241 -3.38 -10.88 0.16
C LYS A 241 -3.88 -12.25 0.65
N ALA A 242 -3.08 -13.30 0.56
CA ALA A 242 -3.45 -14.63 1.02
C ALA A 242 -3.62 -14.66 2.55
N LYS A 243 -2.78 -13.93 3.29
CA LYS A 243 -2.88 -13.82 4.76
C LYS A 243 -4.13 -13.06 5.21
N SER A 244 -4.50 -11.98 4.52
CA SER A 244 -5.66 -11.16 4.87
C SER A 244 -7.01 -11.77 4.49
N ARG A 245 -7.04 -12.73 3.54
CA ARG A 245 -8.30 -13.32 3.02
C ARG A 245 -8.76 -14.60 3.72
N LYS A 246 -8.13 -14.96 4.85
CA LYS A 246 -8.43 -16.19 5.60
C LYS A 246 -9.84 -16.23 6.17
#